data_AF-A0A973GT58-F1
#
_entry.id   AF-A0A973GT58-F1
#
_cell.length_a   1.000
_cell.length_b   1.000
_cell.length_c   1.000
_cell.angle_alpha   90.00
_cell.angle_beta   90.00
_cell.angle_gamma   90.00
#
_symmetry.space_group_name_H-M   'P 1'
#
loop_
_entity.id
_entity.type
_entity.pdbx_description
1 polymer ?
#
loop_
_entity_poly.entity_id
_entity_poly.type
_entity_poly.pdbx_seq_one_letter_code
_entity_poly.pdbx_strand_id
1 'polypeptide(L)'
;VLSGYGLSLAPRIGARATFYDRGATTIEPVERKYTYAGADLNARISRVYGQDGESGIGRVRHSIEPTVSYSYIPRIDQGDFPHLDAVEEVQAENLVMLSLINRLTARYKDGANVRTFDIMVFRLSQSYNVGEARNKDLENTHPRSEIIGELAVKTPKLLTVSANANYNTYTNRLTSSSESFAFKGEIVQFDMSHQYLRDPRTQFLITGLGLKLDRWDLKGQVWRDVENRTITQREYKVHYASQCWGVGFSYMNKPGETQYLVLLDLKGLGGMKF
;
A
#
# COMPACT_ATOMS: atom_id res chain seq x y z
N VAL A 1 15.98 -27.59 -8.76
CA VAL A 1 15.34 -27.45 -10.08
C VAL A 1 15.06 -25.97 -10.33
N LEU A 2 15.68 -25.37 -11.34
CA LEU A 2 15.28 -24.05 -11.83
C LEU A 2 13.92 -24.21 -12.52
N SER A 3 12.90 -23.47 -12.09
CA SER A 3 11.56 -23.59 -12.66
C SER A 3 11.12 -22.22 -13.20
N GLY A 4 11.12 -22.07 -14.52
CA GLY A 4 10.55 -20.91 -15.20
C GLY A 4 11.52 -19.75 -15.41
N TYR A 5 11.92 -19.57 -16.66
CA TYR A 5 12.44 -18.33 -17.21
C TYR A 5 11.34 -17.75 -18.11
N GLY A 6 10.91 -16.52 -17.84
CA GLY A 6 9.95 -15.82 -18.67
C GLY A 6 10.46 -14.42 -18.94
N LEU A 7 10.53 -14.03 -20.21
CA LEU A 7 10.76 -12.66 -20.65
C LEU A 7 9.46 -12.16 -21.29
N SER A 8 9.01 -10.98 -20.91
CA SER A 8 7.82 -10.35 -21.48
C SER A 8 8.14 -8.91 -21.85
N LEU A 9 7.75 -8.51 -23.06
CA LEU A 9 7.80 -7.13 -23.53
C LEU A 9 6.38 -6.70 -23.87
N ALA A 10 5.90 -5.65 -23.21
CA ALA A 10 4.58 -5.08 -23.45
C ALA A 10 4.73 -3.62 -23.91
N PRO A 11 4.72 -3.34 -25.23
CA PRO A 11 4.66 -1.98 -25.72
C PRO A 11 3.26 -1.40 -25.51
N ARG A 12 3.19 -0.10 -25.25
CA ARG A 12 1.94 0.66 -25.16
C ARG A 12 2.03 1.93 -25.99
N ILE A 13 0.96 2.24 -26.71
CA ILE A 13 0.76 3.49 -27.43
C ILE A 13 -0.71 3.86 -27.31
N GLY A 14 -0.99 5.14 -27.16
CA GLY A 14 -2.35 5.62 -27.11
C GLY A 14 -2.45 7.11 -27.41
N ALA A 15 -3.68 7.55 -27.59
CA ALA A 15 -4.04 8.95 -27.69
C ALA A 15 -5.18 9.23 -26.70
N ARG A 16 -5.18 10.44 -26.16
CA ARG A 16 -6.25 10.93 -25.29
C ARG A 16 -6.69 12.30 -25.77
N ALA A 17 -8.00 12.45 -25.87
CA ALA A 17 -8.67 13.72 -26.12
C ALA A 17 -9.61 13.99 -24.94
N THR A 18 -9.54 15.19 -24.38
CA THR A 18 -10.42 15.67 -23.33
C THR A 18 -11.04 16.98 -23.80
N PHE A 19 -12.35 17.12 -23.66
CA PHE A 19 -13.11 18.29 -24.07
C PHE A 19 -13.93 18.79 -22.88
N TYR A 20 -13.84 20.09 -22.62
CA TYR A 20 -14.66 20.78 -21.64
C TYR A 20 -15.47 21.85 -22.35
N ASP A 21 -16.78 21.85 -22.13
CA ASP A 21 -17.69 22.85 -22.70
C ASP A 21 -17.62 24.20 -21.97
N ARG A 22 -17.10 24.21 -20.73
CA ARG A 22 -16.90 25.40 -19.89
C ARG A 22 -15.60 25.30 -19.10
N GLY A 23 -14.87 26.43 -18.99
CA GLY A 23 -13.70 26.57 -18.13
C GLY A 23 -14.05 27.14 -16.75
N ALA A 24 -13.06 27.23 -15.87
CA ALA A 24 -13.20 27.88 -14.55
C ALA A 24 -13.36 29.41 -14.69
N THR A 25 -12.82 29.98 -15.76
CA THR A 25 -12.63 31.43 -16.01
C THR A 25 -13.11 31.84 -17.40
N THR A 26 -13.34 30.90 -18.31
CA THR A 26 -13.65 31.13 -19.73
C THR A 26 -14.94 30.41 -20.16
N ILE A 27 -15.73 31.08 -21.01
CA ILE A 27 -16.99 30.56 -21.57
C ILE A 27 -16.71 29.74 -22.85
N GLU A 28 -15.52 29.89 -23.44
CA GLU A 28 -15.14 29.15 -24.64
C GLU A 28 -14.78 27.70 -24.31
N PRO A 29 -15.20 26.73 -25.14
CA PRO A 29 -14.81 25.33 -24.97
C PRO A 29 -13.30 25.15 -25.05
N VAL A 30 -12.74 24.30 -24.20
CA VAL A 30 -11.31 23.98 -24.18
C VAL A 30 -11.11 22.51 -24.53
N GLU A 31 -10.16 22.23 -25.42
CA GLU A 31 -9.78 20.87 -25.79
C GLU A 31 -8.31 20.58 -25.47
N ARG A 32 -8.04 19.36 -24.99
CA ARG A 32 -6.71 18.82 -24.81
C ARG A 32 -6.55 17.54 -25.60
N LYS A 33 -5.52 17.43 -26.42
CA LYS A 33 -5.21 16.22 -27.18
C LYS A 33 -3.74 15.90 -27.00
N TYR A 34 -3.44 14.64 -26.68
CA TYR A 34 -2.07 14.18 -26.58
C TYR A 34 -1.94 12.71 -26.92
N THR A 35 -0.74 12.32 -27.31
CA THR A 35 -0.35 10.92 -27.48
C THR A 35 0.55 10.51 -26.32
N TYR A 36 0.55 9.23 -25.99
CA TYR A 36 1.45 8.66 -25.02
C TYR A 36 1.98 7.33 -25.53
N ALA A 37 3.18 6.99 -25.11
CA ALA A 37 3.84 5.74 -25.47
C ALA A 37 4.67 5.20 -24.30
N GLY A 38 5.00 3.93 -24.36
CA GLY A 38 5.84 3.30 -23.36
C GLY A 38 6.10 1.83 -23.68
N ALA A 39 6.91 1.21 -22.84
CA ALA A 39 7.15 -0.22 -22.91
C ALA A 39 7.53 -0.77 -21.54
N ASP A 40 7.06 -1.97 -21.22
CA ASP A 40 7.43 -2.69 -20.01
C ASP A 40 8.17 -3.98 -20.38
N LEU A 41 9.43 -4.09 -19.95
CA LEU A 41 10.25 -5.27 -20.06
C LEU A 41 10.32 -5.96 -18.69
N ASN A 42 9.91 -7.21 -18.62
CA ASN A 42 9.85 -7.99 -17.39
C ASN A 42 10.58 -9.31 -17.60
N ALA A 43 11.47 -9.66 -16.68
CA ALA A 43 12.02 -11.01 -16.60
C ALA A 43 11.66 -11.66 -15.27
N ARG A 44 11.51 -12.98 -15.25
CA ARG A 44 11.32 -13.77 -14.02
C ARG A 44 12.29 -14.93 -14.01
N ILE A 45 13.06 -15.01 -12.93
CA ILE A 45 13.96 -16.13 -12.64
C ILE A 45 13.50 -16.72 -11.31
N SER A 46 13.33 -18.03 -11.22
CA SER A 46 12.91 -18.64 -9.96
C SER A 46 13.53 -19.99 -9.66
N ARG A 47 13.67 -20.27 -8.36
CA ARG A 47 14.18 -21.54 -7.84
C ARG A 47 13.30 -22.03 -6.71
N VAL A 48 12.99 -23.33 -6.73
CA VAL A 48 12.27 -24.00 -5.66
C VAL A 48 13.27 -24.62 -4.68
N TYR A 49 13.05 -24.37 -3.39
CA TYR A 49 13.81 -24.86 -2.26
C TYR A 49 12.93 -25.71 -1.34
N GLY A 50 13.59 -26.55 -0.53
CA GLY A 50 12.93 -27.43 0.43
C GLY A 50 12.32 -28.68 -0.19
N GLN A 51 11.64 -29.45 0.65
CA GLN A 51 10.89 -30.65 0.28
C GLN A 51 9.46 -30.52 0.84
N ASP A 52 8.53 -31.29 0.27
CA ASP A 52 7.18 -31.31 0.82
C ASP A 52 7.19 -32.14 2.11
N GLY A 53 6.76 -31.54 3.22
CA GLY A 53 6.51 -32.24 4.48
C GLY A 53 5.11 -32.87 4.51
N GLU A 54 4.84 -33.68 5.54
CA GLU A 54 3.53 -34.29 5.74
C GLU A 54 2.43 -33.26 6.05
N SER A 55 2.78 -32.17 6.75
CA SER A 55 1.92 -31.02 7.05
C SER A 55 2.74 -29.71 7.15
N GLY A 56 2.06 -28.57 7.05
CA GLY A 56 2.68 -27.25 7.22
C GLY A 56 3.28 -26.67 5.93
N ILE A 57 4.28 -25.80 6.08
CA ILE A 57 4.99 -25.19 4.95
C ILE A 57 5.94 -26.23 4.35
N GLY A 58 5.71 -26.57 3.09
CA GLY A 58 6.56 -27.45 2.30
C GLY A 58 7.53 -26.65 1.41
N ARG A 59 7.57 -27.00 0.13
CA ARG A 59 8.41 -26.31 -0.85
C ARG A 59 8.14 -24.80 -0.93
N VAL A 60 9.22 -24.03 -1.01
CA VAL A 60 9.18 -22.58 -1.18
C VAL A 60 9.85 -22.21 -2.51
N ARG A 61 9.12 -21.51 -3.37
CA ARG A 61 9.67 -20.91 -4.59
C ARG A 61 10.11 -19.49 -4.28
N HIS A 62 11.38 -19.18 -4.54
CA HIS A 62 11.86 -17.80 -4.60
C HIS A 62 11.92 -17.37 -6.05
N SER A 63 11.21 -16.31 -6.40
CA SER A 63 11.38 -15.62 -7.69
C SER A 63 12.00 -14.25 -7.52
N ILE A 64 12.88 -13.91 -8.45
CA ILE A 64 13.47 -12.60 -8.64
C ILE A 64 12.95 -12.08 -9.98
N GLU A 65 12.33 -10.91 -9.97
CA GLU A 65 11.65 -10.32 -11.11
C GLU A 65 12.19 -8.90 -11.34
N PRO A 66 13.25 -8.74 -12.17
CA PRO A 66 13.66 -7.42 -12.63
C PRO A 66 12.67 -6.90 -13.69
N THR A 67 12.31 -5.64 -13.54
CA THR A 67 11.41 -4.90 -14.43
C THR A 67 12.05 -3.59 -14.85
N VAL A 68 11.93 -3.27 -16.14
CA VAL A 68 12.25 -1.97 -16.72
C VAL A 68 11.01 -1.43 -17.41
N SER A 69 10.53 -0.28 -16.96
CA SER A 69 9.35 0.40 -17.52
C SER A 69 9.75 1.75 -18.10
N TYR A 70 9.39 2.02 -19.34
CA TYR A 70 9.55 3.32 -19.98
C TYR A 70 8.20 3.98 -20.19
N SER A 71 8.04 5.25 -19.81
CA SER A 71 6.83 6.06 -20.02
C SER A 71 7.20 7.37 -20.72
N TYR A 72 6.43 7.72 -21.75
CA TYR A 72 6.58 8.96 -22.49
C TYR A 72 5.24 9.66 -22.70
N ILE A 73 5.15 10.90 -22.23
CA ILE A 73 4.08 11.86 -22.50
C ILE A 73 4.78 13.15 -22.96
N PRO A 74 4.52 13.65 -24.18
CA PRO A 74 5.16 14.85 -24.67
C PRO A 74 4.75 16.06 -23.81
N ARG A 75 5.56 17.13 -23.88
CA ARG A 75 5.12 18.43 -23.36
C ARG A 75 3.93 18.90 -24.17
N ILE A 76 2.82 19.13 -23.50
CA ILE A 76 1.60 19.65 -24.10
C ILE A 76 1.26 20.99 -23.48
N ASP A 77 0.58 21.83 -24.25
CA ASP A 77 0.02 23.06 -23.72
C ASP A 77 -1.07 22.69 -22.70
N GLN A 78 -0.90 23.17 -21.47
CA GLN A 78 -1.83 22.90 -20.38
C GLN A 78 -3.01 23.88 -20.38
N GLY A 79 -3.09 24.85 -21.30
CA GLY A 79 -4.26 25.73 -21.46
C GLY A 79 -4.80 26.32 -20.15
N ASP A 80 -6.07 26.74 -20.15
CA ASP A 80 -6.80 27.10 -18.93
C ASP A 80 -7.89 26.04 -18.67
N PHE A 81 -7.47 24.84 -18.25
CA PHE A 81 -8.40 23.74 -17.94
C PHE A 81 -8.92 23.85 -16.50
N PRO A 82 -10.21 23.56 -16.26
CA PRO A 82 -10.74 23.51 -14.90
C PRO A 82 -10.05 22.37 -14.12
N HIS A 83 -9.45 22.69 -12.97
CA HIS A 83 -8.90 21.68 -12.05
C HIS A 83 -10.01 21.09 -11.19
N LEU A 84 -10.68 20.06 -11.69
CA LEU A 84 -11.78 19.38 -11.00
C LEU A 84 -11.27 18.23 -10.14
N ASP A 85 -10.35 17.43 -10.69
CA ASP A 85 -9.71 16.28 -10.08
C ASP A 85 -8.27 16.04 -10.61
N ALA A 86 -7.66 14.93 -10.20
CA ALA A 86 -6.26 14.61 -10.54
C ALA A 86 -6.06 14.17 -12.00
N VAL A 87 -7.12 13.82 -12.72
CA VAL A 87 -7.08 13.43 -14.14
C VAL A 87 -6.85 14.66 -15.03
N GLU A 88 -7.16 15.86 -14.54
CA GLU A 88 -6.86 17.10 -15.25
C GLU A 88 -5.38 17.49 -15.24
N GLU A 89 -4.57 16.98 -14.33
CA GLU A 89 -3.13 17.28 -14.31
C GLU A 89 -2.35 16.27 -15.17
N VAL A 90 -2.00 16.67 -16.39
CA VAL A 90 -1.18 15.85 -17.29
C VAL A 90 0.21 16.48 -17.37
N GLN A 91 1.16 15.86 -16.67
CA GLN A 91 2.55 16.26 -16.71
C GLN A 91 3.28 15.58 -17.87
N ALA A 92 4.24 16.29 -18.47
CA ALA A 92 5.13 15.68 -19.44
C ALA A 92 5.95 14.59 -18.76
N GLU A 93 6.06 13.42 -19.39
CA GLU A 93 6.80 12.28 -18.87
C GLU A 93 7.87 11.85 -19.87
N ASN A 94 9.07 11.59 -19.35
CA ASN A 94 10.10 10.87 -20.07
C ASN A 94 10.89 10.05 -19.06
N LEU A 95 10.26 8.98 -18.57
CA LEU A 95 10.63 8.31 -17.34
C LEU A 95 11.03 6.86 -17.61
N VAL A 96 12.19 6.46 -17.09
CA VAL A 96 12.60 5.06 -16.98
C VAL A 96 12.48 4.64 -15.52
N MET A 97 11.66 3.64 -15.21
CA MET A 97 11.56 3.05 -13.88
C MET A 97 12.22 1.68 -13.88
N LEU A 98 13.16 1.50 -12.95
CA LEU A 98 13.76 0.21 -12.64
C LEU A 98 13.09 -0.35 -11.39
N SER A 99 12.77 -1.64 -11.39
CA SER A 99 12.23 -2.32 -10.24
C SER A 99 12.81 -3.73 -10.10
N LEU A 100 13.05 -4.16 -8.87
CA LEU A 100 13.46 -5.51 -8.53
C LEU A 100 12.49 -6.08 -7.51
N ILE A 101 11.74 -7.11 -7.88
CA ILE A 101 10.78 -7.77 -7.00
C ILE A 101 11.34 -9.13 -6.58
N ASN A 102 11.43 -9.35 -5.27
CA ASN A 102 11.68 -10.64 -4.66
C ASN A 102 10.37 -11.19 -4.12
N ARG A 103 9.98 -12.39 -4.55
CA ARG A 103 8.76 -13.05 -4.07
C ARG A 103 9.10 -14.44 -3.55
N LEU A 104 8.61 -14.74 -2.36
CA LEU A 104 8.65 -16.07 -1.77
C LEU A 104 7.23 -16.63 -1.76
N THR A 105 7.02 -17.68 -2.55
CA THR A 105 5.75 -18.38 -2.66
C THR A 105 5.87 -19.74 -1.98
N ALA A 106 5.12 -19.95 -0.91
CA ALA A 106 5.14 -21.19 -0.14
C ALA A 106 3.98 -22.10 -0.55
N ARG A 107 4.28 -23.40 -0.67
CA ARG A 107 3.27 -24.45 -0.68
C ARG A 107 2.96 -24.84 0.76
N TYR A 108 1.69 -24.90 1.13
CA TYR A 108 1.21 -25.28 2.46
C TYR A 108 0.20 -26.40 2.39
N LYS A 109 0.40 -27.40 3.25
CA LYS A 109 -0.44 -28.58 3.33
C LYS A 109 -1.14 -28.65 4.69
N ASP A 110 -2.46 -28.78 4.66
CA ASP A 110 -3.34 -28.91 5.82
C ASP A 110 -4.25 -30.12 5.59
N GLY A 111 -3.84 -31.29 6.11
CA GLY A 111 -4.45 -32.58 5.80
C GLY A 111 -4.36 -32.93 4.31
N ALA A 112 -5.52 -33.15 3.67
CA ALA A 112 -5.62 -33.40 2.24
C ALA A 112 -5.52 -32.12 1.38
N ASN A 113 -5.68 -30.94 1.98
CA ASN A 113 -5.70 -29.67 1.25
C ASN A 113 -4.28 -29.14 1.03
N VAL A 114 -3.99 -28.78 -0.21
CA VAL A 114 -2.75 -28.09 -0.59
C VAL A 114 -3.11 -26.71 -1.11
N ARG A 115 -2.48 -25.68 -0.56
CA ARG A 115 -2.61 -24.29 -1.02
C ARG A 115 -1.24 -23.71 -1.28
N THR A 116 -1.19 -22.73 -2.18
CA THR A 116 0.03 -21.97 -2.46
C THR A 116 -0.28 -20.51 -2.19
N PHE A 117 0.62 -19.81 -1.53
CA PHE A 117 0.45 -18.38 -1.24
C PHE A 117 1.81 -17.69 -1.14
N ASP A 118 1.81 -16.39 -1.43
CA ASP A 118 2.99 -15.56 -1.28
C ASP A 118 3.19 -15.23 0.21
N ILE A 119 4.25 -15.79 0.81
CA ILE A 119 4.64 -15.49 2.20
C ILE A 119 5.33 -14.14 2.30
N MET A 120 6.04 -13.74 1.25
CA MET A 120 6.77 -12.47 1.20
C MET A 120 6.80 -11.93 -0.22
N VAL A 121 6.58 -10.62 -0.34
CA VAL A 121 6.89 -9.82 -1.52
C VAL A 121 7.70 -8.61 -1.07
N PHE A 122 8.88 -8.44 -1.63
CA PHE A 122 9.74 -7.29 -1.43
C PHE A 122 10.03 -6.63 -2.77
N ARG A 123 9.68 -5.35 -2.93
CA ARG A 123 9.96 -4.56 -4.13
C ARG A 123 10.91 -3.44 -3.77
N LEU A 124 11.92 -3.25 -4.61
CA LEU A 124 12.76 -2.06 -4.63
C LEU A 124 12.59 -1.40 -5.99
N SER A 125 12.32 -0.09 -6.03
CA SER A 125 12.20 0.65 -7.28
C SER A 125 12.83 2.04 -7.21
N GLN A 126 13.23 2.53 -8.37
CA GLN A 126 13.69 3.91 -8.56
C GLN A 126 13.40 4.31 -10.00
N SER A 127 12.90 5.52 -10.20
CA SER A 127 12.72 6.10 -11.52
C SER A 127 13.79 7.13 -11.86
N TYR A 128 13.97 7.35 -13.16
CA TYR A 128 14.91 8.28 -13.75
C TYR A 128 14.22 9.08 -14.85
N ASN A 129 14.13 10.39 -14.66
CA ASN A 129 13.58 11.34 -15.61
C ASN A 129 14.65 11.72 -16.64
N VAL A 130 14.55 11.11 -17.82
CA VAL A 130 15.43 11.35 -18.97
C VAL A 130 15.23 12.75 -19.54
N GLY A 131 14.00 13.28 -19.47
CA GLY A 131 13.68 14.63 -19.95
C GLY A 131 14.41 15.70 -19.14
N GLU A 132 14.31 15.60 -17.81
CA GLU A 132 15.01 16.48 -16.88
C GLU A 132 16.52 16.36 -17.03
N ALA A 133 17.05 15.13 -17.08
CA ALA A 133 18.50 14.90 -17.22
C ALA A 133 19.11 15.49 -18.51
N ARG A 134 18.31 15.66 -19.56
CA ARG A 134 18.75 16.23 -20.84
C ARG A 134 18.49 17.72 -20.98
N ASN A 135 17.71 18.31 -20.06
CA ASN A 135 17.37 19.72 -20.13
C ASN A 135 18.54 20.56 -19.58
N LYS A 136 19.25 21.23 -20.49
CA LYS A 136 20.43 22.06 -20.16
C LYS A 136 20.07 23.37 -19.45
N ASP A 137 18.81 23.77 -19.50
CA ASP A 137 18.32 25.02 -18.90
C ASP A 137 18.00 24.86 -17.40
N LEU A 138 17.97 23.63 -16.89
CA LEU A 138 17.75 23.35 -15.48
C LEU A 138 19.09 23.28 -14.74
N GLU A 139 19.33 24.23 -13.84
CA GLU A 139 20.42 24.14 -12.87
C GLU A 139 20.01 23.21 -11.71
N ASN A 140 20.96 22.41 -11.18
CA ASN A 140 20.73 21.48 -10.08
C ASN A 140 19.62 20.44 -10.32
N THR A 141 19.65 19.75 -11.47
CA THR A 141 18.68 18.68 -11.77
C THR A 141 18.80 17.49 -10.82
N HIS A 142 17.66 16.94 -10.43
CA HIS A 142 17.52 15.75 -9.60
C HIS A 142 16.76 14.66 -10.37
N PRO A 143 17.31 14.16 -11.49
CA PRO A 143 16.56 13.29 -12.41
C PRO A 143 16.20 11.92 -11.80
N ARG A 144 16.82 11.50 -10.69
CA ARG A 144 16.46 10.25 -10.01
C ARG A 144 15.34 10.52 -9.01
N SER A 145 14.35 9.64 -8.95
CA SER A 145 13.45 9.63 -7.82
C SER A 145 14.15 9.16 -6.54
N GLU A 146 13.41 9.26 -5.45
CA GLU A 146 13.69 8.49 -4.25
C GLU A 146 13.67 6.99 -4.57
N ILE A 147 14.45 6.22 -3.81
CA ILE A 147 14.35 4.77 -3.81
C ILE A 147 13.13 4.41 -2.97
N ILE A 148 12.22 3.64 -3.56
CA ILE A 148 11.02 3.15 -2.89
C ILE A 148 11.24 1.68 -2.54
N GLY A 149 11.12 1.36 -1.26
CA GLY A 149 11.13 -0.01 -0.74
C GLY A 149 9.74 -0.38 -0.23
N GLU A 150 9.23 -1.52 -0.67
CA GLU A 150 7.93 -2.06 -0.23
C GLU A 150 8.12 -3.52 0.20
N LEU A 151 7.65 -3.87 1.38
CA LEU A 151 7.70 -5.22 1.94
C LEU A 151 6.30 -5.60 2.40
N ALA A 152 5.85 -6.78 2.00
CA ALA A 152 4.66 -7.43 2.53
C ALA A 152 5.02 -8.87 2.91
N VAL A 153 4.76 -9.24 4.16
CA VAL A 153 4.93 -10.59 4.69
C VAL A 153 3.61 -11.04 5.29
N LYS A 154 3.12 -12.20 4.87
CA LYS A 154 1.86 -12.75 5.38
C LYS A 154 1.98 -14.24 5.61
N THR A 155 1.68 -14.66 6.83
CA THR A 155 1.48 -16.07 7.16
C THR A 155 -0.02 -16.34 7.24
N PRO A 156 -0.52 -17.55 6.92
CA PRO A 156 -1.95 -17.78 6.72
C PRO A 156 -2.81 -17.59 7.96
N LYS A 157 -2.25 -17.76 9.16
CA LYS A 157 -3.03 -17.88 10.40
C LYS A 157 -2.68 -16.84 11.47
N LEU A 158 -1.54 -16.16 11.42
CA LEU A 158 -1.00 -15.47 12.60
C LEU A 158 -0.44 -14.07 12.34
N LEU A 159 0.51 -13.95 11.41
CA LEU A 159 1.38 -12.78 11.31
C LEU A 159 1.22 -12.09 9.96
N THR A 160 1.02 -10.77 10.00
CA THR A 160 1.08 -9.85 8.87
C THR A 160 2.07 -8.75 9.18
N VAL A 161 3.02 -8.51 8.29
CA VAL A 161 3.98 -7.42 8.37
C VAL A 161 3.97 -6.68 7.05
N SER A 162 3.92 -5.36 7.09
CA SER A 162 4.10 -4.50 5.93
C SER A 162 5.07 -3.38 6.25
N ALA A 163 5.92 -3.01 5.31
CA ALA A 163 6.83 -1.88 5.46
C ALA A 163 6.98 -1.16 4.12
N ASN A 164 6.77 0.14 4.10
CA ASN A 164 7.03 1.01 2.96
C ASN A 164 8.01 2.10 3.38
N ALA A 165 8.98 2.43 2.53
CA ALA A 165 9.98 3.44 2.82
C ALA A 165 10.40 4.17 1.55
N ASN A 166 10.52 5.50 1.65
CA ASN A 166 11.03 6.36 0.58
C ASN A 166 12.35 6.98 1.02
N TYR A 167 13.41 6.74 0.24
CA TYR A 167 14.75 7.18 0.56
C TYR A 167 15.31 8.12 -0.51
N ASN A 168 15.61 9.35 -0.11
CA ASN A 168 16.16 10.36 -0.99
C ASN A 168 17.68 10.19 -1.15
N THR A 169 18.12 9.85 -2.35
CA THR A 169 19.53 9.58 -2.66
C THR A 169 20.41 10.83 -2.77
N TYR A 170 19.81 12.01 -2.95
CA TYR A 170 20.55 13.27 -3.06
C TYR A 170 20.81 13.89 -1.68
N THR A 171 19.86 13.75 -0.77
CA THR A 171 19.99 14.25 0.60
C THR A 171 20.47 13.18 1.58
N ASN A 172 20.61 11.92 1.13
CA ASN A 172 21.05 10.75 1.90
C ASN A 172 20.17 10.51 3.14
N ARG A 173 18.85 10.60 2.95
CA ARG A 173 17.88 10.74 4.03
C ARG A 173 16.60 9.97 3.71
N LEU A 174 16.04 9.32 4.73
CA LEU A 174 14.68 8.78 4.68
C LEU A 174 13.69 9.95 4.66
N THR A 175 12.79 9.94 3.69
CA THR A 175 11.75 10.97 3.49
C THR A 175 10.45 10.56 4.16
N SER A 176 10.08 9.30 4.04
CA SER A 176 8.94 8.73 4.74
C SER A 176 9.13 7.23 4.98
N SER A 177 8.48 6.71 6.01
CA SER A 177 8.29 5.27 6.16
C SER A 177 6.99 4.93 6.89
N SER A 178 6.51 3.72 6.67
CA SER A 178 5.32 3.17 7.32
C SER A 178 5.54 1.69 7.53
N GLU A 179 5.65 1.28 8.79
CA GLU A 179 5.86 -0.10 9.20
C GLU A 179 4.68 -0.58 10.05
N SER A 180 4.07 -1.70 9.68
CA SER A 180 2.98 -2.30 10.43
C SER A 180 3.27 -3.76 10.72
N PHE A 181 2.98 -4.17 11.94
CA PHE A 181 3.02 -5.53 12.43
C PHE A 181 1.66 -5.86 13.02
N ALA A 182 1.09 -7.00 12.63
CA ALA A 182 -0.14 -7.52 13.21
C ALA A 182 0.03 -9.01 13.52
N PHE A 183 -0.24 -9.36 14.76
CA PHE A 183 -0.37 -10.73 15.25
C PHE A 183 -1.82 -10.99 15.63
N LYS A 184 -2.40 -12.06 15.08
CA LYS A 184 -3.78 -12.47 15.33
C LYS A 184 -3.82 -13.91 15.80
N GLY A 185 -3.68 -14.10 17.11
CA GLY A 185 -3.97 -15.37 17.76
C GLY A 185 -5.47 -15.55 18.01
N GLU A 186 -5.82 -16.72 18.57
CA GLU A 186 -7.21 -17.04 18.95
C GLU A 186 -7.69 -16.17 20.10
N ILE A 187 -6.85 -16.02 21.14
CA ILE A 187 -7.14 -15.23 22.35
C ILE A 187 -6.57 -13.83 22.24
N VAL A 188 -5.30 -13.70 21.88
CA VAL A 188 -4.59 -12.41 21.86
C VAL A 188 -4.44 -11.90 20.44
N GLN A 189 -4.77 -10.63 20.25
CA GLN A 189 -4.53 -9.88 19.03
C GLN A 189 -3.65 -8.69 19.39
N PHE A 190 -2.65 -8.41 18.57
CA PHE A 190 -1.76 -7.30 18.77
C PHE A 190 -1.45 -6.66 17.43
N ASP A 191 -1.54 -5.34 17.36
CA ASP A 191 -1.13 -4.56 16.21
C ASP A 191 -0.23 -3.41 16.65
N MET A 192 0.77 -3.14 15.83
CA MET A 192 1.66 -2.00 16.01
C MET A 192 1.95 -1.42 14.65
N SER A 193 1.72 -0.12 14.48
CA SER A 193 2.08 0.62 13.28
C SER A 193 2.90 1.84 13.63
N HIS A 194 3.99 2.04 12.91
CA HIS A 194 4.83 3.21 12.99
C HIS A 194 4.76 3.95 11.65
N GLN A 195 4.61 5.27 11.70
CA GLN A 195 4.55 6.12 10.52
C GLN A 195 5.48 7.30 10.73
N TYR A 196 6.33 7.56 9.75
CA TYR A 196 7.29 8.65 9.74
C TYR A 196 7.15 9.46 8.45
N LEU A 197 7.10 10.78 8.59
CA LEU A 197 7.24 11.75 7.52
C LEU A 197 8.30 12.76 7.93
N ARG A 198 9.22 13.10 7.03
CA ARG A 198 10.33 13.99 7.33
C ARG A 198 9.94 15.47 7.35
N ASP A 199 9.11 15.91 6.42
CA ASP A 199 8.82 17.33 6.19
C ASP A 199 7.33 17.56 5.87
N PRO A 200 6.56 18.19 6.79
CA PRO A 200 6.95 18.50 8.16
C PRO A 200 7.21 17.22 8.97
N ARG A 201 8.15 17.28 9.93
CA ARG A 201 8.53 16.11 10.72
C ARG A 201 7.34 15.62 11.55
N THR A 202 6.85 14.43 11.20
CA THR A 202 5.69 13.81 11.82
C THR A 202 6.03 12.36 12.11
N GLN A 203 5.74 11.89 13.33
CA GLN A 203 6.03 10.52 13.72
C GLN A 203 4.91 9.98 14.61
N PHE A 204 4.21 8.95 14.16
CA PHE A 204 3.13 8.32 14.90
C PHE A 204 3.46 6.87 15.23
N LEU A 205 3.09 6.47 16.44
CA LEU A 205 3.06 5.08 16.88
C LEU A 205 1.63 4.73 17.28
N ILE A 206 1.06 3.75 16.59
CA ILE A 206 -0.29 3.23 16.83
C ILE A 206 -0.12 1.83 17.39
N THR A 207 -0.65 1.58 18.58
CA THR A 207 -0.56 0.27 19.23
C THR A 207 -1.93 -0.19 19.65
N GLY A 208 -2.30 -1.40 19.23
CA GLY A 208 -3.54 -2.07 19.56
C GLY A 208 -3.30 -3.40 20.29
N LEU A 209 -4.15 -3.69 21.27
CA LEU A 209 -4.23 -4.98 21.96
C LEU A 209 -5.68 -5.42 21.99
N GLY A 210 -5.93 -6.66 21.62
CA GLY A 210 -7.23 -7.32 21.67
C GLY A 210 -7.18 -8.62 22.46
N LEU A 211 -8.20 -8.89 23.26
CA LEU A 211 -8.38 -10.11 24.03
C LEU A 211 -9.76 -10.69 23.76
N LYS A 212 -9.80 -11.92 23.26
CA LYS A 212 -11.02 -12.71 23.06
C LYS A 212 -11.12 -13.78 24.13
N LEU A 213 -12.11 -13.65 25.00
CA LEU A 213 -12.34 -14.51 26.16
C LEU A 213 -13.78 -15.04 26.10
N ASP A 214 -13.98 -16.19 25.46
CA ASP A 214 -15.29 -16.82 25.23
C ASP A 214 -16.32 -15.83 24.66
N ARG A 215 -17.18 -15.26 25.51
CA ARG A 215 -18.21 -14.28 25.13
C ARG A 215 -17.71 -12.83 25.09
N TRP A 216 -16.51 -12.54 25.55
CA TRP A 216 -15.98 -11.18 25.62
C TRP A 216 -14.95 -10.90 24.53
N ASP A 217 -15.06 -9.75 23.87
CA ASP A 217 -14.04 -9.17 22.99
C ASP A 217 -13.65 -7.80 23.54
N LEU A 218 -12.43 -7.69 24.08
CA LEU A 218 -11.88 -6.46 24.64
C LEU A 218 -10.82 -5.93 23.68
N LYS A 219 -10.87 -4.66 23.29
CA LYS A 219 -9.84 -4.03 22.46
C LYS A 219 -9.47 -2.67 23.03
N GLY A 220 -8.18 -2.39 23.07
CA GLY A 220 -7.63 -1.08 23.34
C GLY A 220 -6.69 -0.68 22.22
N GLN A 221 -6.79 0.56 21.76
CA GLN A 221 -5.85 1.14 20.80
C GLN A 221 -5.45 2.55 21.22
N VAL A 222 -4.17 2.87 21.04
CA VAL A 222 -3.61 4.17 21.37
C VAL A 222 -2.82 4.69 20.18
N TRP A 223 -3.06 5.95 19.83
CA TRP A 223 -2.31 6.70 18.83
C TRP A 223 -1.45 7.71 19.55
N ARG A 224 -0.14 7.63 19.36
CA ARG A 224 0.84 8.49 20.01
C ARG A 224 1.61 9.27 18.95
N ASP A 225 1.56 10.59 19.05
CA ASP A 225 2.52 11.46 18.39
C ASP A 225 3.86 11.34 19.13
N VAL A 226 4.83 10.73 18.47
CA VAL A 226 6.15 10.47 19.03
C VAL A 226 6.99 11.74 19.09
N GLU A 227 6.84 12.62 18.09
CA GLU A 227 7.57 13.88 17.99
C GLU A 227 7.13 14.84 19.10
N ASN A 228 5.82 15.05 19.24
CA ASN A 228 5.25 15.95 20.25
C ASN A 228 5.05 15.30 21.63
N ARG A 229 5.32 13.99 21.75
CA ARG A 229 5.16 13.17 22.96
C ARG A 229 3.75 13.17 23.55
N THR A 230 2.74 13.40 22.71
CA THR A 230 1.34 13.44 23.12
C THR A 230 0.60 12.18 22.65
N ILE A 231 -0.42 11.77 23.41
CA ILE A 231 -1.37 10.76 22.95
C ILE A 231 -2.49 11.52 22.25
N THR A 232 -2.63 11.29 20.95
CA THR A 232 -3.62 11.98 20.11
C THR A 232 -4.96 11.26 20.14
N GLN A 233 -4.98 9.92 20.22
CA GLN A 233 -6.23 9.18 20.30
C GLN A 233 -6.12 7.98 21.23
N ARG A 234 -7.19 7.71 21.96
CA ARG A 234 -7.39 6.47 22.72
C ARG A 234 -8.75 5.90 22.40
N GLU A 235 -8.79 4.60 22.21
CA GLU A 235 -10.00 3.88 21.89
C GLU A 235 -10.06 2.62 22.74
N TYR A 236 -11.17 2.41 23.43
CA TYR A 236 -11.44 1.20 24.19
C TYR A 236 -12.80 0.64 23.78
N LYS A 237 -12.83 -0.63 23.43
CA LYS A 237 -14.02 -1.36 23.02
C LYS A 237 -14.17 -2.60 23.89
N VAL A 238 -15.38 -2.81 24.38
CA VAL A 238 -15.78 -4.00 25.13
C VAL A 238 -17.04 -4.52 24.47
N HIS A 239 -17.03 -5.79 24.07
CA HIS A 239 -18.19 -6.43 23.51
C HIS A 239 -18.47 -7.73 24.24
N TYR A 240 -19.73 -7.93 24.63
CA TYR A 240 -20.24 -9.19 25.17
C TYR A 240 -21.21 -9.80 24.17
N ALA A 241 -20.91 -11.02 23.74
CA ALA A 241 -21.71 -11.79 22.81
C ALA A 241 -22.40 -12.96 23.51
N SER A 242 -23.73 -12.87 23.64
CA SER A 242 -24.57 -14.01 23.97
C SER A 242 -25.00 -14.75 22.67
N GLN A 243 -25.81 -15.79 22.83
CA GLN A 243 -26.31 -16.61 21.73
C GLN A 243 -27.25 -15.83 20.80
N CYS A 244 -28.20 -15.07 21.35
CA CYS A 244 -29.23 -14.36 20.59
C CYS A 244 -29.08 -12.83 20.61
N TRP A 245 -28.21 -12.31 21.46
CA TRP A 245 -27.99 -10.87 21.59
C TRP A 245 -26.54 -10.55 21.96
N GLY A 246 -26.14 -9.30 21.80
CA GLY A 246 -24.85 -8.80 22.25
C GLY A 246 -24.93 -7.33 22.64
N VAL A 247 -24.00 -6.91 23.50
CA VAL A 247 -23.84 -5.51 23.90
C VAL A 247 -22.39 -5.12 23.67
N GLY A 248 -22.20 -4.04 22.91
CA GLY A 248 -20.93 -3.37 22.73
C GLY A 248 -20.94 -2.03 23.43
N PHE A 249 -19.83 -1.69 24.06
CA PHE A 249 -19.52 -0.34 24.50
C PHE A 249 -18.20 0.08 23.86
N SER A 250 -18.18 1.29 23.29
CA SER A 250 -16.99 1.91 22.74
C SER A 250 -16.80 3.29 23.34
N TYR A 251 -15.59 3.54 23.81
CA TYR A 251 -15.11 4.85 24.20
C TYR A 251 -14.03 5.29 23.23
N MET A 252 -14.13 6.52 22.73
CA MET A 252 -13.10 7.15 21.92
C MET A 252 -12.85 8.57 22.42
N ASN A 253 -11.59 8.91 22.61
CA ASN A 253 -11.17 10.26 22.92
C ASN A 253 -10.07 10.68 21.95
N LYS A 254 -10.28 11.83 21.31
CA LYS A 254 -9.35 12.51 20.40
C LYS A 254 -9.41 14.02 20.67
N PRO A 255 -8.50 14.85 20.14
CA PRO A 255 -8.43 16.25 20.53
C PRO A 255 -9.73 16.97 20.15
N GLY A 256 -10.37 17.61 21.12
CA GLY A 256 -11.64 18.33 20.92
C GLY A 256 -12.89 17.45 20.87
N GLU A 257 -12.79 16.12 21.00
CA GLU A 257 -13.95 15.24 20.88
C GLU A 257 -13.86 14.01 21.81
N THR A 258 -14.93 13.76 22.55
CA THR A 258 -15.11 12.52 23.33
C THR A 258 -16.41 11.85 22.92
N GLN A 259 -16.34 10.60 22.51
CA GLN A 259 -17.47 9.81 22.05
C GLN A 259 -17.68 8.58 22.92
N TYR A 260 -18.95 8.32 23.21
CA TYR A 260 -19.42 7.10 23.85
C TYR A 260 -20.46 6.46 22.93
N LEU A 261 -20.29 5.19 22.61
CA LEU A 261 -21.23 4.44 21.76
C LEU A 261 -21.63 3.15 22.47
N VAL A 262 -22.94 2.91 22.52
CA VAL A 262 -23.53 1.63 22.93
C VAL A 262 -24.13 0.97 21.70
N LEU A 263 -23.74 -0.27 21.44
CA LEU A 263 -24.22 -1.09 20.33
C LEU A 263 -25.01 -2.27 20.90
N LEU A 264 -26.21 -2.51 20.39
CA LEU A 264 -27.02 -3.68 20.72
C LEU A 264 -27.13 -4.57 19.48
N ASP A 265 -26.61 -5.79 19.59
CA ASP A 265 -26.74 -6.81 18.54
C ASP A 265 -27.92 -7.72 18.85
N LEU A 266 -28.77 -8.00 17.87
CA LEU A 266 -29.85 -8.98 17.98
C LEU A 266 -29.64 -10.03 16.87
N LYS A 267 -29.08 -11.19 17.24
CA LYS A 267 -28.75 -12.27 16.31
C LYS A 267 -30.00 -13.09 16.04
N GLY A 268 -30.42 -13.16 14.79
CA GLY A 268 -31.63 -13.89 14.37
C GLY A 268 -32.78 -13.01 13.86
N LEU A 269 -32.67 -11.68 13.94
CA LEU A 269 -33.58 -10.76 13.23
C LEU A 269 -33.13 -10.60 11.78
N GLY A 270 -33.30 -11.67 11.00
CA GLY A 270 -33.27 -11.59 9.54
C GLY A 270 -34.53 -10.90 9.01
N GLY A 271 -34.35 -9.79 8.28
CA GLY A 271 -35.30 -9.21 7.34
C GLY A 271 -36.45 -8.38 7.92
N MET A 272 -36.25 -7.06 8.08
CA MET A 272 -37.37 -6.13 7.94
C MET A 272 -37.67 -5.97 6.46
N LYS A 273 -38.71 -6.65 5.96
CA LYS A 273 -39.44 -6.16 4.78
C LYS A 273 -40.36 -5.05 5.26
N PHE A 274 -40.35 -3.93 4.53
CA PHE A 274 -41.26 -2.80 4.67
C PHE A 274 -42.72 -3.24 4.72
#